data_AF-A0AAW9JQ11-F1
#
_entry.id   AF-A0AAW9JQ11-F1
#
_cell.length_a   1.000
_cell.length_b   1.000
_cell.length_c   1.000
_cell.angle_alpha   90.00
_cell.angle_beta   90.00
_cell.angle_gamma   90.00
#
_symmetry.space_group_name_H-M   'P 1'
#
loop_
_entity.id
_entity.type
_entity.pdbx_description
1 polymer ?
#
loop_
_entity_poly.entity_id
_entity_poly.type
_entity_poly.pdbx_seq_one_letter_code
_entity_poly.pdbx_strand_id
1 'polypeptide(L)'
;MYKEKFAEIFSEYSSSFAPTTRIKETYLEFLNDGSLELIGECNEWCREEVVNTFRDLLEMGIFRHNDTISFSNWYIKKYEHRIKNAFGKRFLWAFIDETQDTSEIQYDLLMRIFNNGLTILQKFGDPYQALYTMFGKGEDAWVPSRETIPQLELSYSTRFGESIAKVLRTTCIEKYEVLRGNPNKKSFKPYLLLYNSKNNVINEYLNLVKSLSDTNTEFKWSTKKIGAVGLMHDEVKNYYTRYKRNSDVKPKTETIIKNFYEIVMKGLLMYVKHTNDRLPKGKSAYSLNYFNNLLRQEKFIDIKSKIAVCIKEIYGAEGVVNEDIKEEIVKIYKRIIELEEMILNNEDVLNHCTERVCNRIERNYISYKRGQQLIQNDQMLDIELVEQDICFGTVHSVKGETHKATLLLESKIRKGDFNNPDIFYDFTEIFDFLIGNYRNYETESGYLPEVIRDALKTAYVALSRPTHLAVVAINKMNLGDSVDEKRGMAIEAGWEVIDVN
;
A
#
# COMPACT_ATOMS: atom_id res chain seq x y z
N MET A 1 -12.88 -4.02 9.83
CA MET A 1 -14.23 -3.97 9.23
C MET A 1 -14.47 -5.11 8.25
N TYR A 2 -13.93 -5.12 7.02
CA TYR A 2 -14.20 -6.21 6.07
C TYR A 2 -13.81 -7.60 6.61
N LYS A 3 -12.58 -7.76 7.13
CA LYS A 3 -12.10 -9.05 7.70
C LYS A 3 -12.96 -9.55 8.86
N GLU A 4 -13.37 -8.65 9.75
CA GLU A 4 -14.23 -8.99 10.90
C GLU A 4 -15.60 -9.45 10.41
N LYS A 5 -16.18 -8.74 9.43
CA LYS A 5 -17.49 -9.09 8.85
C LYS A 5 -17.45 -10.38 8.03
N PHE A 6 -16.37 -10.58 7.28
CA PHE A 6 -16.10 -11.83 6.58
C PHE A 6 -16.04 -12.99 7.58
N ALA A 7 -15.30 -12.86 8.69
CA ALA A 7 -15.21 -13.91 9.70
C ALA A 7 -16.55 -14.17 10.41
N GLU A 8 -17.34 -13.13 10.67
CA GLU A 8 -18.68 -13.25 11.24
C GLU A 8 -19.59 -14.09 10.33
N ILE A 9 -19.72 -13.72 9.06
CA ILE A 9 -20.59 -14.44 8.11
C ILE A 9 -20.03 -15.84 7.81
N PHE A 10 -18.71 -15.98 7.67
CA PHE A 10 -18.10 -17.29 7.45
C PHE A 10 -18.42 -18.30 8.56
N SER A 11 -18.58 -17.82 9.80
CA SER A 11 -18.95 -18.68 10.94
C SER A 11 -20.37 -19.27 10.84
N GLU A 12 -21.22 -18.72 9.97
CA GLU A 12 -22.55 -19.28 9.66
C GLU A 12 -22.44 -20.52 8.74
N TYR A 13 -21.36 -20.61 7.96
CA TYR A 13 -21.12 -21.69 7.01
C TYR A 13 -20.10 -22.73 7.51
N SER A 14 -19.19 -22.35 8.40
CA SER A 14 -18.16 -23.25 8.93
C SER A 14 -17.80 -22.94 10.38
N SER A 15 -17.58 -23.99 11.19
CA SER A 15 -17.04 -23.88 12.54
C SER A 15 -15.51 -23.66 12.59
N SER A 16 -14.85 -23.74 11.43
CA SER A 16 -13.41 -23.57 11.30
C SER A 16 -12.99 -22.09 11.28
N PHE A 17 -11.69 -21.84 11.45
CA PHE A 17 -11.15 -20.47 11.40
C PHE A 17 -11.29 -19.86 10.00
N ALA A 18 -11.84 -18.66 9.93
CA ALA A 18 -12.06 -17.95 8.66
C ALA A 18 -10.72 -17.63 7.94
N PRO A 19 -10.57 -17.99 6.65
CA PRO A 19 -9.31 -17.80 5.92
C PRO A 19 -9.11 -16.33 5.46
N THR A 20 -8.90 -15.40 6.40
CA THR A 20 -8.89 -13.95 6.12
C THR A 20 -7.65 -13.39 5.40
N THR A 21 -6.57 -14.16 5.26
CA THR A 21 -5.31 -13.73 4.61
C THR A 21 -5.31 -14.01 3.11
N ARG A 22 -5.46 -15.28 2.71
CA ARG A 22 -5.45 -15.71 1.29
C ARG A 22 -6.57 -15.12 0.46
N ILE A 23 -7.70 -14.82 1.11
CA ILE A 23 -8.85 -14.18 0.49
C ILE A 23 -8.56 -12.80 -0.09
N LYS A 24 -7.51 -12.09 0.32
CA LYS A 24 -7.21 -10.79 -0.31
C LYS A 24 -6.74 -10.90 -1.76
N GLU A 25 -6.28 -12.08 -2.16
CA GLU A 25 -5.66 -12.33 -3.46
C GLU A 25 -6.63 -13.02 -4.43
N THR A 26 -7.85 -13.30 -3.99
CA THR A 26 -8.87 -13.93 -4.82
C THR A 26 -9.74 -12.92 -5.55
N TYR A 27 -10.27 -13.34 -6.70
CA TYR A 27 -11.23 -12.65 -7.53
C TYR A 27 -12.51 -13.46 -7.63
N LEU A 28 -13.63 -12.79 -7.93
CA LEU A 28 -14.90 -13.46 -8.20
C LEU A 28 -15.12 -13.55 -9.71
N GLU A 29 -15.68 -14.68 -10.15
CA GLU A 29 -16.23 -14.85 -11.48
C GLU A 29 -17.75 -15.01 -11.39
N PHE A 30 -18.47 -14.22 -12.17
CA PHE A 30 -19.92 -14.20 -12.22
C PHE A 30 -20.38 -14.96 -13.46
N LEU A 31 -21.02 -16.10 -13.26
CA LEU A 31 -21.48 -16.96 -14.35
C LEU A 31 -22.84 -16.51 -14.90
N ASN A 32 -23.18 -16.98 -16.09
CA ASN A 32 -24.40 -16.59 -16.79
C ASN A 32 -25.69 -17.07 -16.10
N ASP A 33 -25.60 -18.15 -15.34
CA ASP A 33 -26.68 -18.71 -14.53
C ASP A 33 -26.87 -17.97 -13.19
N GLY A 34 -26.06 -16.95 -12.91
CA GLY A 34 -26.09 -16.18 -11.67
C GLY A 34 -25.26 -16.79 -10.54
N SER A 35 -24.58 -17.91 -10.78
CA SER A 35 -23.66 -18.50 -9.81
C SER A 35 -22.32 -17.73 -9.75
N LEU A 36 -21.58 -17.96 -8.66
CA LEU A 36 -20.32 -17.30 -8.35
C LEU A 36 -19.23 -18.35 -8.21
N GLU A 37 -18.09 -18.11 -8.87
CA GLU A 37 -16.88 -18.89 -8.68
C GLU A 37 -15.76 -18.02 -8.11
N LEU A 38 -14.80 -18.69 -7.45
CA LEU A 38 -13.65 -18.06 -6.84
C LEU A 38 -12.39 -18.31 -7.66
N ILE A 39 -11.78 -17.27 -8.21
CA ILE A 39 -10.49 -17.35 -8.88
C ILE A 39 -9.38 -17.03 -7.87
N GLY A 40 -8.34 -17.85 -7.83
CA GLY A 40 -7.17 -17.69 -6.94
C GLY A 40 -7.03 -18.80 -5.89
N GLU A 41 -5.95 -18.76 -5.12
CA GLU A 41 -5.64 -19.78 -4.12
C GLU A 41 -6.61 -19.74 -2.95
N CYS A 42 -7.37 -20.83 -2.80
CA CYS A 42 -8.21 -21.11 -1.65
C CYS A 42 -8.10 -22.60 -1.33
N ASN A 43 -8.06 -22.95 -0.05
CA ASN A 43 -8.07 -24.36 0.33
C ASN A 43 -9.40 -24.99 -0.11
N GLU A 44 -9.34 -26.18 -0.70
CA GLU A 44 -10.53 -26.86 -1.24
C GLU A 44 -11.59 -27.10 -0.15
N TRP A 45 -11.17 -27.46 1.06
CA TRP A 45 -12.06 -27.81 2.17
C TRP A 45 -12.98 -26.67 2.63
N CYS A 46 -12.66 -25.41 2.32
CA CYS A 46 -13.50 -24.25 2.69
C CYS A 46 -14.00 -23.44 1.50
N ARG A 47 -13.78 -23.92 0.27
CA ARG A 47 -14.01 -23.12 -0.94
C ARG A 47 -15.47 -22.73 -1.10
N GLU A 48 -16.39 -23.65 -0.82
CA GLU A 48 -17.83 -23.42 -0.94
C GLU A 48 -18.32 -22.42 0.10
N GLU A 49 -17.90 -22.58 1.35
CA GLU A 49 -18.22 -21.69 2.47
C GLU A 49 -17.68 -20.28 2.24
N VAL A 50 -16.48 -20.18 1.66
CA VAL A 50 -15.91 -18.90 1.24
C VAL A 50 -16.75 -18.24 0.14
N VAL A 51 -17.18 -18.99 -0.88
CA VAL A 51 -18.05 -18.47 -1.95
C VAL A 51 -19.40 -18.01 -1.40
N ASN A 52 -20.02 -18.79 -0.52
CA ASN A 52 -21.29 -18.43 0.13
C ASN A 52 -21.12 -17.16 0.97
N THR A 53 -20.03 -17.04 1.73
CA THR A 53 -19.70 -15.84 2.50
C THR A 53 -19.56 -14.60 1.59
N PHE A 54 -18.92 -14.73 0.43
CA PHE A 54 -18.84 -13.61 -0.52
C PHE A 54 -20.20 -13.25 -1.09
N ARG A 55 -21.05 -14.23 -1.39
CA ARG A 55 -22.41 -13.98 -1.88
C ARG A 55 -23.19 -13.10 -0.89
N ASP A 56 -23.18 -13.46 0.39
CA ASP A 56 -23.88 -12.68 1.42
C ASP A 56 -23.30 -11.28 1.58
N LEU A 57 -21.97 -11.16 1.56
CA LEU A 57 -21.32 -9.85 1.61
C LEU A 57 -21.74 -8.96 0.43
N LEU A 58 -21.84 -9.53 -0.78
CA LEU A 58 -22.32 -8.81 -1.97
C LEU A 58 -23.79 -8.39 -1.83
N GLU A 59 -24.66 -9.27 -1.33
CA GLU A 59 -26.08 -8.97 -1.08
C GLU A 59 -26.25 -7.86 -0.03
N MET A 60 -25.35 -7.79 0.94
CA MET A 60 -25.27 -6.71 1.92
C MET A 60 -24.69 -5.40 1.34
N GLY A 61 -24.19 -5.41 0.11
CA GLY A 61 -23.53 -4.27 -0.53
C GLY A 61 -22.12 -4.00 -0.01
N ILE A 62 -21.43 -5.03 0.48
CA ILE A 62 -20.07 -4.96 1.02
C ILE A 62 -19.10 -5.60 0.04
N PHE A 63 -18.21 -4.79 -0.54
CA PHE A 63 -17.27 -5.22 -1.58
C PHE A 63 -15.81 -5.05 -1.13
N ARG A 64 -14.94 -5.97 -1.55
CA ARG A 64 -13.49 -5.73 -1.63
C ARG A 64 -13.17 -4.90 -2.87
N HIS A 65 -11.96 -4.37 -2.91
CA HIS A 65 -11.44 -3.76 -4.13
C HIS A 65 -11.46 -4.75 -5.31
N ASN A 66 -10.99 -5.99 -5.12
CA ASN A 66 -11.01 -7.03 -6.16
C ASN A 66 -12.43 -7.34 -6.64
N ASP A 67 -13.43 -7.32 -5.75
CA ASP A 67 -14.84 -7.58 -6.14
C ASP A 67 -15.35 -6.50 -7.10
N THR A 68 -14.93 -5.24 -6.91
CA THR A 68 -15.28 -4.16 -7.85
C THR A 68 -14.67 -4.36 -9.23
N ILE A 69 -13.44 -4.91 -9.30
CA ILE A 69 -12.78 -5.25 -10.56
C ILE A 69 -13.50 -6.43 -11.24
N SER A 70 -13.75 -7.50 -10.48
CA SER A 70 -14.50 -8.68 -10.94
C SER A 70 -15.88 -8.32 -11.48
N PHE A 71 -16.64 -7.51 -10.75
CA PHE A 71 -17.97 -7.08 -11.15
C PHE A 71 -17.93 -6.19 -12.40
N SER A 72 -16.95 -5.29 -12.47
CA SER A 72 -16.73 -4.45 -13.67
C SER A 72 -16.41 -5.32 -14.89
N ASN A 73 -15.53 -6.32 -14.74
CA ASN A 73 -15.18 -7.25 -15.81
C ASN A 73 -16.41 -8.01 -16.33
N TRP A 74 -17.22 -8.57 -15.42
CA TRP A 74 -18.46 -9.25 -15.79
C TRP A 74 -19.42 -8.33 -16.54
N TYR A 75 -19.67 -7.13 -16.02
CA TYR A 75 -20.63 -6.19 -16.60
C TYR A 75 -20.19 -5.73 -17.99
N ILE A 76 -18.90 -5.42 -18.15
CA ILE A 76 -18.32 -5.00 -19.42
C ILE A 76 -18.38 -6.15 -20.44
N LYS A 77 -17.99 -7.37 -20.07
CA LYS A 77 -18.11 -8.54 -20.96
C LYS A 77 -19.55 -8.77 -21.40
N LYS A 78 -20.52 -8.66 -20.47
CA LYS A 78 -21.95 -8.87 -20.77
C LYS A 78 -22.53 -7.82 -21.72
N TYR A 79 -22.07 -6.57 -21.64
CA TYR A 79 -22.62 -5.45 -22.41
C TYR A 79 -21.58 -4.75 -23.30
N GLU A 80 -20.58 -5.48 -23.76
CA GLU A 80 -19.34 -4.95 -24.32
C GLU A 80 -19.58 -3.89 -25.42
N HIS A 81 -20.42 -4.23 -26.41
CA HIS A 81 -20.74 -3.30 -27.50
C HIS A 81 -21.39 -2.00 -27.01
N ARG A 82 -22.31 -2.07 -26.04
CA ARG A 82 -22.98 -0.88 -25.50
C ARG A 82 -22.01 -0.01 -24.72
N ILE A 83 -21.13 -0.62 -23.93
CA ILE A 83 -20.13 0.09 -23.12
C ILE A 83 -19.07 0.74 -24.02
N LYS A 84 -18.49 0.00 -24.97
CA LYS A 84 -17.54 0.55 -25.96
C LYS A 84 -18.11 1.77 -26.66
N ASN A 85 -19.34 1.67 -27.17
CA ASN A 85 -20.00 2.78 -27.86
C ASN A 85 -20.28 3.98 -26.93
N ALA A 86 -20.73 3.72 -25.69
CA ALA A 86 -20.98 4.78 -24.72
C ALA A 86 -19.69 5.53 -24.34
N PHE A 87 -18.60 4.80 -24.09
CA PHE A 87 -17.31 5.38 -23.78
C PHE A 87 -16.70 6.11 -24.97
N GLY A 88 -16.76 5.54 -26.18
CA GLY A 88 -16.30 6.19 -27.40
C GLY A 88 -17.01 7.51 -27.70
N LYS A 89 -18.31 7.61 -27.39
CA LYS A 89 -19.07 8.87 -27.52
C LYS A 89 -18.81 9.87 -26.40
N ARG A 90 -18.41 9.39 -25.22
CA ARG A 90 -18.21 10.23 -24.03
C ARG A 90 -16.79 10.77 -23.92
N PHE A 91 -15.80 9.95 -24.26
CA PHE A 91 -14.38 10.24 -24.09
C PHE A 91 -13.68 10.23 -25.43
N LEU A 92 -13.40 11.43 -25.95
CA LEU A 92 -12.56 11.59 -27.13
C LEU A 92 -11.10 11.21 -26.83
N TRP A 93 -10.64 11.46 -25.61
CA TRP A 93 -9.29 11.17 -25.15
C TRP A 93 -9.33 10.35 -23.87
N ALA A 94 -8.42 9.38 -23.76
CA ALA A 94 -8.15 8.63 -22.54
C ALA A 94 -6.64 8.58 -22.30
N PHE A 95 -6.24 8.88 -21.07
CA PHE A 95 -4.85 8.85 -20.63
C PHE A 95 -4.74 7.84 -19.49
N ILE A 96 -3.79 6.91 -19.60
CA ILE A 96 -3.44 5.97 -18.54
C ILE A 96 -2.04 6.35 -18.07
N ASP A 97 -1.92 6.81 -16.83
CA ASP A 97 -0.63 7.06 -16.19
C ASP A 97 -0.21 5.83 -15.36
N GLU A 98 1.08 5.67 -15.10
CA GLU A 98 1.66 4.51 -14.41
C GLU A 98 1.17 3.16 -14.97
N THR A 99 1.09 3.04 -16.30
CA THR A 99 0.51 1.88 -17.00
C THR A 99 1.18 0.57 -16.59
N GLN A 100 2.48 0.59 -16.27
CA GLN A 100 3.25 -0.56 -15.81
C GLN A 100 2.81 -1.12 -14.45
N ASP A 101 2.05 -0.36 -13.65
CA ASP A 101 1.51 -0.81 -12.36
C ASP A 101 0.09 -1.37 -12.46
N THR A 102 -0.47 -1.45 -13.67
CA THR A 102 -1.76 -2.11 -13.88
C THR A 102 -1.62 -3.62 -13.72
N SER A 103 -2.61 -4.24 -13.09
CA SER A 103 -2.75 -5.69 -13.12
C SER A 103 -3.24 -6.16 -14.49
N GLU A 104 -3.03 -7.44 -14.84
CA GLU A 104 -3.50 -8.00 -16.10
C GLU A 104 -5.01 -7.78 -16.31
N ILE A 105 -5.82 -8.02 -15.27
CA ILE A 105 -7.28 -7.82 -15.34
C ILE A 105 -7.66 -6.34 -15.48
N GLN A 106 -6.92 -5.42 -14.86
CA GLN A 106 -7.15 -3.98 -15.02
C GLN A 106 -6.78 -3.52 -16.44
N TYR A 107 -5.64 -3.98 -16.95
CA TYR A 107 -5.15 -3.65 -18.28
C TYR A 107 -6.09 -4.17 -19.37
N ASP A 108 -6.49 -5.44 -19.32
CA ASP A 108 -7.46 -6.04 -20.27
C ASP A 108 -8.78 -5.29 -20.25
N LEU A 109 -9.31 -4.94 -19.06
CA LEU A 109 -10.54 -4.19 -18.91
C LEU A 109 -10.43 -2.79 -19.56
N LEU A 110 -9.33 -2.08 -19.33
CA LEU A 110 -9.09 -0.77 -19.94
C LEU A 110 -8.98 -0.87 -21.46
N MET A 111 -8.25 -1.86 -21.99
CA MET A 111 -8.13 -2.08 -23.43
C MET A 111 -9.48 -2.43 -24.05
N ARG A 112 -10.31 -3.26 -23.39
CA ARG A 112 -11.67 -3.57 -23.86
C ARG A 112 -12.54 -2.32 -23.95
N ILE A 113 -12.44 -1.38 -23.02
CA ILE A 113 -13.29 -0.18 -23.05
C ILE A 113 -12.79 0.85 -24.08
N PHE A 114 -11.49 1.15 -24.06
CA PHE A 114 -10.94 2.30 -24.77
C PHE A 114 -10.45 1.98 -26.18
N ASN A 115 -10.20 0.71 -26.53
CA ASN A 115 -10.01 0.30 -27.93
C ASN A 115 -11.36 0.18 -28.65
N ASN A 116 -12.14 1.26 -28.61
CA ASN A 116 -13.47 1.36 -29.21
C ASN A 116 -13.46 2.03 -30.60
N GLY A 117 -12.30 2.47 -31.09
CA GLY A 117 -12.12 3.11 -32.40
C GLY A 117 -12.51 4.59 -32.47
N LEU A 118 -13.10 5.15 -31.40
CA LEU A 118 -13.48 6.56 -31.31
C LEU A 118 -12.60 7.34 -30.31
N THR A 119 -12.16 6.67 -29.24
CA THR A 119 -11.27 7.27 -28.23
C THR A 119 -9.82 7.21 -28.66
N ILE A 120 -9.11 8.33 -28.57
CA ILE A 120 -7.65 8.38 -28.67
C ILE A 120 -7.06 8.00 -27.31
N LEU A 121 -6.39 6.86 -27.25
CA LEU A 121 -5.79 6.32 -26.03
C LEU A 121 -4.28 6.59 -26.00
N GLN A 122 -3.80 7.17 -24.91
CA GLN A 122 -2.38 7.32 -24.61
C GLN A 122 -2.04 6.64 -23.28
N LYS A 123 -0.90 5.94 -23.27
CA LYS A 123 -0.38 5.20 -22.11
C LYS A 123 0.97 5.78 -21.74
N PHE A 124 1.11 6.20 -20.50
CA PHE A 124 2.35 6.71 -19.91
C PHE A 124 2.81 5.75 -18.83
N GLY A 125 4.12 5.61 -18.70
CA GLY A 125 4.71 4.74 -17.71
C GLY A 125 6.20 4.52 -17.97
N ASP A 126 6.85 3.90 -16.99
CA ASP A 126 8.23 3.44 -17.08
C ASP A 126 8.26 1.94 -16.79
N PRO A 127 8.44 1.06 -17.79
CA PRO A 127 8.40 -0.39 -17.60
C PRO A 127 9.48 -0.89 -16.62
N TYR A 128 10.60 -0.15 -16.48
CA TYR A 128 11.65 -0.49 -15.52
C TYR A 128 11.26 -0.22 -14.06
N GLN A 129 10.15 0.50 -13.84
CA GLN A 129 9.58 0.76 -12.51
C GLN A 129 8.38 -0.14 -12.18
N ALA A 130 8.10 -1.17 -12.99
CA ALA A 130 6.98 -2.08 -12.73
C ALA A 130 7.24 -2.90 -11.46
N LEU A 131 6.43 -2.69 -10.41
CA LEU A 131 6.53 -3.43 -9.15
C LEU A 131 5.36 -4.39 -8.91
N TYR A 132 4.29 -4.30 -9.72
CA TYR A 132 3.05 -5.05 -9.48
C TYR A 132 3.25 -6.58 -9.54
N THR A 133 4.08 -7.06 -10.46
CA THR A 133 4.40 -8.48 -10.63
C THR A 133 5.56 -8.97 -9.76
N MET A 134 6.11 -8.10 -8.89
CA MET A 134 7.20 -8.49 -8.01
C MET A 134 6.76 -9.67 -7.12
N PHE A 135 7.62 -10.69 -7.00
CA PHE A 135 7.33 -11.96 -6.32
C PHE A 135 6.29 -12.88 -7.02
N GLY A 136 5.78 -12.50 -8.20
CA GLY A 136 4.91 -13.32 -9.04
C GLY A 136 5.66 -14.07 -10.15
N LYS A 137 4.97 -15.04 -10.76
CA LYS A 137 5.45 -15.81 -11.93
C LYS A 137 4.93 -15.29 -13.28
N GLY A 138 4.23 -14.15 -13.28
CA GLY A 138 3.65 -13.54 -14.48
C GLY A 138 4.52 -12.45 -15.09
N GLU A 139 4.30 -12.18 -16.37
CA GLU A 139 4.87 -11.01 -17.06
C GLU A 139 4.12 -9.73 -16.65
N ASP A 140 4.76 -8.58 -16.80
CA ASP A 140 4.11 -7.28 -16.60
C ASP A 140 2.94 -7.11 -17.57
N ALA A 141 1.80 -6.62 -17.07
CA ALA A 141 0.58 -6.49 -17.88
C ALA A 141 0.75 -5.56 -19.09
N TRP A 142 1.68 -4.60 -18.98
CA TRP A 142 2.04 -3.67 -20.03
C TRP A 142 3.52 -3.81 -20.39
N VAL A 143 3.77 -4.24 -21.62
CA VAL A 143 5.10 -4.36 -22.21
C VAL A 143 5.16 -3.45 -23.46
N PRO A 144 5.80 -2.28 -23.38
CA PRO A 144 5.78 -1.29 -24.48
C PRO A 144 6.25 -1.85 -25.83
N SER A 145 7.25 -2.74 -25.83
CA SER A 145 7.81 -3.35 -27.05
C SER A 145 6.84 -4.28 -27.79
N ARG A 146 5.76 -4.72 -27.13
CA ARG A 146 4.72 -5.58 -27.71
C ARG A 146 3.51 -4.79 -28.22
N GLU A 147 3.51 -3.47 -28.06
CA GLU A 147 2.43 -2.60 -28.53
C GLU A 147 2.46 -2.44 -30.05
N THR A 148 1.27 -2.33 -30.65
CA THR A 148 1.13 -2.13 -32.10
C THR A 148 1.38 -0.70 -32.54
N ILE A 149 1.38 0.25 -31.60
CA ILE A 149 1.64 1.67 -31.83
C ILE A 149 3.11 2.00 -31.52
N PRO A 150 3.74 2.93 -32.26
CA PRO A 150 5.12 3.33 -31.98
C PRO A 150 5.26 3.91 -30.57
N GLN A 151 6.30 3.46 -29.85
CA GLN A 151 6.70 4.04 -28.58
C GLN A 151 7.32 5.43 -28.80
N LEU A 152 6.95 6.38 -27.94
CA LEU A 152 7.66 7.65 -27.79
C LEU A 152 8.43 7.62 -26.48
N GLU A 153 9.75 7.70 -26.58
CA GLU A 153 10.64 7.56 -25.44
C GLU A 153 11.19 8.91 -24.95
N LEU A 154 11.11 9.13 -23.64
CA LEU A 154 11.69 10.27 -22.95
C LEU A 154 12.99 9.86 -22.27
N SER A 155 14.07 9.86 -23.03
CA SER A 155 15.37 9.34 -22.57
C SER A 155 16.15 10.27 -21.63
N TYR A 156 15.77 11.54 -21.49
CA TYR A 156 16.42 12.49 -20.59
C TYR A 156 15.72 12.57 -19.24
N SER A 157 16.45 12.25 -18.17
CA SER A 157 15.99 12.47 -16.81
C SER A 157 15.83 13.97 -16.54
N THR A 158 14.70 14.37 -15.99
CA THR A 158 14.51 15.70 -15.40
C THR A 158 14.91 15.72 -13.92
N ARG A 159 15.20 14.56 -13.32
CA ARG A 159 15.36 14.39 -11.87
C ARG A 159 16.82 14.44 -11.44
N PHE A 160 17.69 13.70 -12.10
CA PHE A 160 19.09 13.46 -11.73
C PHE A 160 20.06 13.70 -12.89
N GLY A 161 21.34 13.86 -12.56
CA GLY A 161 22.44 14.01 -13.51
C GLY A 161 23.06 12.67 -13.94
N GLU A 162 24.12 12.77 -14.74
CA GLU A 162 24.71 11.64 -15.46
C GLU A 162 25.28 10.54 -14.55
N SER A 163 25.80 10.89 -13.36
CA SER A 163 26.35 9.93 -12.40
C SER A 163 25.34 8.85 -11.99
N ILE A 164 24.07 9.25 -11.77
CA ILE A 164 22.99 8.32 -11.44
C ILE A 164 22.49 7.60 -12.69
N ALA A 165 22.36 8.32 -13.81
CA ALA A 165 21.92 7.72 -15.08
C ALA A 165 22.82 6.55 -15.50
N LYS A 166 24.15 6.69 -15.36
CA LYS A 166 25.12 5.64 -15.70
C LYS A 166 24.86 4.32 -14.94
N VAL A 167 24.55 4.40 -13.65
CA VAL A 167 24.21 3.22 -12.83
C VAL A 167 22.90 2.58 -13.30
N LEU A 168 21.89 3.40 -13.59
CA LEU A 168 20.55 2.95 -13.99
C LEU A 168 20.49 2.32 -15.38
N ARG A 169 21.46 2.58 -16.28
CA ARG A 169 21.53 1.94 -17.61
C ARG A 169 21.70 0.43 -17.55
N THR A 170 22.28 -0.06 -16.47
CA THR A 170 22.58 -1.47 -16.28
C THR A 170 21.88 -2.06 -15.07
N THR A 171 21.50 -1.25 -14.10
CA THR A 171 20.68 -1.67 -12.95
C THR A 171 19.19 -1.68 -13.32
N CYS A 172 18.81 -2.46 -14.33
CA CYS A 172 17.47 -2.53 -14.89
C CYS A 172 17.23 -3.91 -15.51
N ILE A 173 15.96 -4.32 -15.66
CA ILE A 173 15.61 -5.66 -16.18
C ILE A 173 16.03 -5.90 -17.64
N GLU A 174 16.12 -4.83 -18.43
CA GLU A 174 16.67 -4.83 -19.78
C GLU A 174 17.61 -3.63 -19.90
N LYS A 175 18.75 -3.78 -20.57
CA LYS A 175 19.78 -2.74 -20.62
C LYS A 175 19.23 -1.41 -21.20
N TYR A 176 19.24 -0.35 -20.39
CA TYR A 176 18.62 0.91 -20.74
C TYR A 176 19.62 1.92 -21.33
N GLU A 177 20.24 1.58 -22.47
CA GLU A 177 21.38 2.34 -23.05
C GLU A 177 21.09 3.80 -23.39
N VAL A 178 19.85 4.14 -23.75
CA VAL A 178 19.51 5.48 -24.22
C VAL A 178 19.24 6.47 -23.08
N LEU A 179 19.05 6.00 -21.83
CA LEU A 179 18.83 6.89 -20.67
C LEU A 179 19.99 7.89 -20.51
N ARG A 180 19.67 9.17 -20.30
CA ARG A 180 20.61 10.28 -20.13
C ARG A 180 20.28 11.04 -18.86
N GLY A 181 21.32 11.43 -18.12
CA GLY A 181 21.16 12.37 -17.02
C GLY A 181 20.85 13.78 -17.54
N ASN A 182 20.26 14.61 -16.69
CA ASN A 182 20.10 16.03 -17.00
C ASN A 182 21.48 16.72 -17.02
N PRO A 183 21.89 17.36 -18.13
CA PRO A 183 23.19 18.03 -18.20
C PRO A 183 23.28 19.24 -17.25
N ASN A 184 22.14 19.82 -16.85
CA ASN A 184 22.07 20.96 -15.94
C ASN A 184 21.99 20.56 -14.46
N LYS A 185 21.98 19.26 -14.14
CA LYS A 185 22.00 18.78 -12.75
C LYS A 185 23.29 18.02 -12.46
N LYS A 186 23.94 18.38 -11.36
CA LYS A 186 25.10 17.65 -10.85
C LYS A 186 24.69 16.70 -9.74
N SER A 187 24.64 15.41 -10.07
CA SER A 187 24.57 14.34 -9.07
C SER A 187 25.98 13.96 -8.64
N PHE A 188 26.16 13.66 -7.35
CA PHE A 188 27.41 13.10 -6.84
C PHE A 188 27.70 11.74 -7.49
N LYS A 189 28.95 11.28 -7.37
CA LYS A 189 29.26 9.88 -7.63
C LYS A 189 28.38 8.98 -6.73
N PRO A 190 27.97 7.80 -7.19
CA PRO A 190 27.27 6.85 -6.35
C PRO A 190 28.21 6.30 -5.27
N TYR A 191 27.66 5.95 -4.10
CA TYR A 191 28.43 5.43 -2.96
C TYR A 191 28.06 4.00 -2.62
N LEU A 192 29.07 3.16 -2.38
CA LEU A 192 28.91 1.78 -1.94
C LEU A 192 29.37 1.67 -0.48
N LEU A 193 28.44 1.37 0.42
CA LEU A 193 28.74 1.09 1.82
C LEU A 193 28.95 -0.41 1.99
N LEU A 194 30.19 -0.81 2.22
CA LEU A 194 30.53 -2.19 2.54
C LEU A 194 30.53 -2.35 4.05
N TYR A 195 29.61 -3.13 4.60
CA TYR A 195 29.44 -3.26 6.06
C TYR A 195 29.64 -4.68 6.57
N ASN A 196 30.07 -4.81 7.84
CA ASN A 196 30.07 -6.08 8.56
C ASN A 196 28.83 -6.23 9.47
N SER A 197 28.32 -5.10 9.98
CA SER A 197 27.17 -5.03 10.88
C SER A 197 26.14 -4.02 10.38
N LYS A 198 24.87 -4.41 10.38
CA LYS A 198 23.75 -3.54 9.95
C LYS A 198 23.60 -2.29 10.84
N ASN A 199 24.01 -2.37 12.12
CA ASN A 199 23.77 -1.33 13.13
C ASN A 199 24.43 0.03 12.80
N ASN A 200 25.54 0.02 12.07
CA ASN A 200 26.33 1.23 11.81
C ASN A 200 26.04 1.84 10.43
N VAL A 201 25.30 1.13 9.57
CA VAL A 201 25.03 1.56 8.18
C VAL A 201 24.27 2.88 8.12
N ILE A 202 23.24 3.05 8.96
CA ILE A 202 22.41 4.26 8.98
C ILE A 202 23.23 5.46 9.48
N ASN A 203 24.00 5.28 10.55
CA ASN A 203 24.83 6.35 11.10
C ASN A 203 25.89 6.80 10.10
N GLU A 204 26.54 5.85 9.41
CA GLU A 204 27.55 6.18 8.41
C GLU A 204 26.94 6.87 7.19
N TYR A 205 25.75 6.44 6.75
CA TYR A 205 25.00 7.15 5.72
C TYR A 205 24.66 8.60 6.12
N LEU A 206 24.22 8.83 7.36
CA LEU A 206 23.94 10.18 7.85
C LEU A 206 25.20 11.05 7.93
N ASN A 207 26.33 10.48 8.36
CA ASN A 207 27.63 11.16 8.35
C ASN A 207 28.05 11.56 6.93
N LEU A 208 27.87 10.66 5.96
CA LEU A 208 28.11 10.94 4.54
C LEU A 208 27.21 12.07 4.02
N VAL A 209 25.91 12.03 4.33
CA VAL A 209 24.99 13.09 3.91
C VAL A 209 25.38 14.43 4.54
N LYS A 210 25.81 14.44 5.80
CA LYS A 210 26.27 15.64 6.50
C LYS A 210 27.54 16.21 5.85
N SER A 211 28.55 15.39 5.61
CA SER A 211 29.82 15.84 5.01
C SER A 211 29.64 16.41 3.60
N LEU A 212 28.77 15.80 2.79
CA LEU A 212 28.39 16.33 1.47
C LEU A 212 27.55 17.61 1.58
N SER A 213 26.69 17.73 2.60
CA SER A 213 25.92 18.96 2.84
C SER A 213 26.81 20.13 3.28
N ASP A 214 27.89 19.86 4.01
CA ASP A 214 28.83 20.89 4.45
C ASP A 214 29.66 21.46 3.28
N THR A 215 29.85 20.67 2.23
CA THR A 215 30.71 21.02 1.08
C THR A 215 29.93 21.45 -0.17
N ASN A 216 28.63 21.13 -0.28
CA ASN A 216 27.80 21.45 -1.45
C ASN A 216 26.54 22.23 -1.06
N THR A 217 26.45 23.49 -1.49
CA THR A 217 25.34 24.39 -1.16
C THR A 217 24.00 23.95 -1.76
N GLU A 218 23.97 23.49 -3.01
CA GLU A 218 22.73 23.01 -3.66
C GLU A 218 22.15 21.81 -2.90
N PHE A 219 23.01 20.87 -2.49
CA PHE A 219 22.61 19.70 -1.72
C PHE A 219 22.16 20.06 -0.30
N LYS A 220 22.88 20.98 0.37
CA LYS A 220 22.56 21.51 1.70
C LYS A 220 21.16 22.12 1.75
N TRP A 221 20.85 22.98 0.77
CA TRP A 221 19.60 23.73 0.73
C TRP A 221 18.44 22.97 0.07
N SER A 222 18.69 21.78 -0.47
CA SER A 222 17.62 20.93 -1.01
C SER A 222 16.66 20.50 0.11
N THR A 223 15.39 20.88 -0.01
CA THR A 223 14.29 20.52 0.90
C THR A 223 13.74 19.11 0.70
N LYS A 224 14.24 18.38 -0.30
CA LYS A 224 13.80 17.00 -0.58
C LYS A 224 14.30 16.05 0.51
N LYS A 225 13.52 15.00 0.77
CA LYS A 225 13.75 14.00 1.82
C LYS A 225 15.08 13.24 1.65
N ILE A 226 15.60 12.72 2.75
CA ILE A 226 16.67 11.70 2.75
C ILE A 226 15.99 10.35 2.95
N GLY A 227 16.13 9.42 2.01
CA GLY A 227 15.53 8.09 2.10
C GLY A 227 16.53 7.02 2.52
N ALA A 228 16.09 6.06 3.34
CA ALA A 228 16.73 4.76 3.52
C ALA A 228 15.69 3.66 3.28
N VAL A 229 15.90 2.86 2.23
CA VAL A 229 14.87 1.97 1.70
C VAL A 229 15.38 0.56 1.47
N GLY A 230 14.55 -0.43 1.76
CA GLY A 230 14.83 -1.84 1.52
C GLY A 230 13.67 -2.53 0.80
N LEU A 231 13.83 -3.83 0.53
CA LEU A 231 12.80 -4.61 -0.15
C LEU A 231 11.53 -4.77 0.70
N MET A 232 11.71 -5.14 1.97
CA MET A 232 10.63 -5.42 2.92
C MET A 232 10.80 -4.63 4.23
N HIS A 233 9.68 -4.36 4.91
CA HIS A 233 9.70 -3.59 6.17
C HIS A 233 10.55 -4.25 7.25
N ASP A 234 10.52 -5.59 7.36
CA ASP A 234 11.32 -6.33 8.33
C ASP A 234 12.82 -6.21 8.04
N GLU A 235 13.20 -6.18 6.76
CA GLU A 235 14.60 -5.97 6.38
C GLU A 235 15.07 -4.56 6.72
N VAL A 236 14.25 -3.52 6.49
CA VAL A 236 14.56 -2.15 6.93
C VAL A 236 14.71 -2.07 8.45
N LYS A 237 13.83 -2.76 9.19
CA LYS A 237 13.88 -2.82 10.66
C LYS A 237 15.17 -3.47 11.18
N ASN A 238 15.79 -4.37 10.41
CA ASN A 238 17.08 -4.97 10.76
C ASN A 238 18.25 -3.96 10.72
N TYR A 239 18.13 -2.85 9.97
CA TYR A 239 19.11 -1.76 9.97
C TYR A 239 18.76 -0.64 10.95
N TYR A 240 17.47 -0.46 11.23
CA TYR A 240 16.98 0.55 12.17
C TYR A 240 15.82 0.00 12.99
N THR A 241 16.11 -0.51 14.20
CA THR A 241 15.13 -1.21 15.05
C THR A 241 13.97 -0.33 15.50
N ARG A 242 14.17 0.99 15.54
CA ARG A 242 13.14 2.01 15.83
C ARG A 242 12.17 2.24 14.67
N TYR A 243 12.43 1.69 13.48
CA TYR A 243 11.53 1.78 12.34
C TYR A 243 10.15 1.19 12.67
N LYS A 244 9.10 2.00 12.48
CA LYS A 244 7.69 1.61 12.60
C LYS A 244 7.06 1.75 11.21
N ARG A 245 6.31 0.75 10.76
CA ARG A 245 5.61 0.82 9.46
C ARG A 245 4.55 1.92 9.53
N ASN A 246 4.26 2.60 8.42
CA ASN A 246 3.18 3.61 8.39
C ASN A 246 1.80 3.06 8.78
N SER A 247 1.55 1.74 8.65
CA SER A 247 0.33 1.10 9.19
C SER A 247 0.33 0.99 10.72
N ASP A 248 1.51 1.01 11.33
CA ASP A 248 1.71 0.94 12.79
C ASP A 248 1.66 2.35 13.39
N VAL A 249 1.98 3.36 12.58
CA VAL A 249 1.71 4.77 12.87
C VAL A 249 0.24 5.05 12.60
N LYS A 250 -0.61 4.76 13.60
CA LYS A 250 -2.00 5.21 13.54
C LYS A 250 -2.02 6.73 13.26
N PRO A 251 -2.74 7.20 12.24
CA PRO A 251 -2.75 8.61 11.88
C PRO A 251 -3.04 9.46 13.13
N LYS A 252 -2.19 10.46 13.36
CA LYS A 252 -2.48 11.52 14.32
C LYS A 252 -3.86 12.07 13.95
N THR A 253 -4.80 11.95 14.90
CA THR A 253 -6.05 12.73 14.96
C THR A 253 -7.02 12.60 13.77
N GLU A 254 -7.54 11.41 13.49
CA GLU A 254 -9.01 11.36 13.60
C GLU A 254 -9.28 11.37 15.10
N THR A 255 -9.74 12.50 15.64
CA THR A 255 -9.92 12.64 17.09
C THR A 255 -10.72 11.43 17.59
N ILE A 256 -10.31 10.85 18.72
CA ILE A 256 -11.07 9.75 19.36
C ILE A 256 -12.56 10.11 19.53
N ILE A 257 -12.85 11.41 19.62
CA ILE A 257 -14.18 12.03 19.53
C ILE A 257 -14.89 11.74 18.20
N LYS A 258 -14.26 12.00 17.04
CA LYS A 258 -14.80 11.63 15.71
C LYS A 258 -15.02 10.12 15.62
N ASN A 259 -14.10 9.33 16.17
CA ASN A 259 -14.23 7.87 16.19
C ASN A 259 -15.46 7.42 17.01
N PHE A 260 -15.68 7.97 18.20
CA PHE A 260 -16.86 7.69 19.02
C PHE A 260 -18.15 8.09 18.32
N TYR A 261 -18.19 9.28 17.72
CA TYR A 261 -19.32 9.73 16.90
C TYR A 261 -19.64 8.71 15.79
N GLU A 262 -18.64 8.27 15.03
CA GLU A 262 -18.85 7.27 13.98
C GLU A 262 -19.33 5.93 14.50
N ILE A 263 -18.85 5.46 15.66
CA ILE A 263 -19.31 4.19 16.25
C ILE A 263 -20.79 4.29 16.62
N VAL A 264 -21.21 5.37 17.29
CA VAL A 264 -22.62 5.63 17.63
C VAL A 264 -23.48 5.64 16.35
N MET A 265 -23.06 6.37 15.32
CA MET A 265 -23.85 6.43 14.08
C MET A 265 -23.86 5.09 13.30
N LYS A 266 -22.78 4.29 13.39
CA LYS A 266 -22.76 2.93 12.83
C LYS A 266 -23.68 1.98 13.60
N GLY A 267 -23.86 2.17 14.91
CA GLY A 267 -24.84 1.43 15.71
C GLY A 267 -26.27 1.66 15.23
N LEU A 268 -26.66 2.91 15.02
CA LEU A 268 -27.97 3.25 14.42
C LEU A 268 -28.14 2.62 13.04
N LEU A 269 -27.15 2.78 12.16
CA LEU A 269 -27.18 2.19 10.82
C LEU A 269 -27.32 0.67 10.89
N MET A 270 -26.62 0.02 11.82
CA MET A 270 -26.72 -1.42 12.05
C MET A 270 -28.14 -1.82 12.47
N TYR A 271 -28.75 -1.08 13.40
CA TYR A 271 -30.13 -1.34 13.83
C TYR A 271 -31.12 -1.25 12.65
N VAL A 272 -31.02 -0.17 11.85
CA VAL A 272 -31.85 0.04 10.66
C VAL A 272 -31.64 -1.04 9.59
N LYS A 273 -30.41 -1.58 9.45
CA LYS A 273 -30.11 -2.61 8.44
C LYS A 273 -30.55 -4.01 8.87
N HIS A 274 -30.45 -4.33 10.16
CA HIS A 274 -30.71 -5.69 10.68
C HIS A 274 -32.15 -5.87 11.16
N THR A 275 -32.96 -4.81 11.24
CA THR A 275 -34.39 -4.97 11.49
C THR A 275 -35.11 -5.68 10.34
N ASN A 276 -36.14 -6.45 10.67
CA ASN A 276 -37.10 -7.01 9.72
C ASN A 276 -38.36 -6.13 9.57
N ASP A 277 -38.41 -5.01 10.28
CA ASP A 277 -39.53 -4.08 10.25
C ASP A 277 -39.61 -3.30 8.92
N ARG A 278 -40.79 -2.74 8.64
CA ARG A 278 -41.03 -1.97 7.42
C ARG A 278 -40.39 -0.59 7.52
N LEU A 279 -39.51 -0.29 6.58
CA LEU A 279 -38.85 1.02 6.46
C LEU A 279 -39.53 1.90 5.39
N PRO A 280 -39.53 3.24 5.56
CA PRO A 280 -40.03 4.18 4.54
C PRO A 280 -39.28 4.12 3.21
N LYS A 281 -37.99 3.77 3.24
CA LYS A 281 -37.13 3.59 2.07
C LYS A 281 -36.52 2.19 2.08
N GLY A 282 -36.07 1.72 0.91
CA GLY A 282 -35.31 0.47 0.84
C GLY A 282 -34.05 0.53 1.71
N LYS A 283 -33.66 -0.59 2.32
CA LYS A 283 -32.49 -0.67 3.22
C LYS A 283 -31.23 -0.07 2.58
N SER A 284 -31.02 -0.23 1.28
CA SER A 284 -29.88 0.31 0.53
C SER A 284 -29.77 1.84 0.53
N ALA A 285 -30.88 2.57 0.73
CA ALA A 285 -30.88 4.03 0.81
C ALA A 285 -30.23 4.57 2.09
N TYR A 286 -30.20 3.77 3.15
CA TYR A 286 -29.59 4.15 4.42
C TYR A 286 -28.09 3.84 4.44
N SER A 287 -27.30 4.85 4.74
CA SER A 287 -25.84 4.80 4.85
C SER A 287 -25.36 5.72 5.96
N LEU A 288 -24.09 5.61 6.35
CA LEU A 288 -23.49 6.54 7.32
C LEU A 288 -23.54 7.98 6.81
N ASN A 289 -23.31 8.19 5.50
CA ASN A 289 -23.43 9.50 4.87
C ASN A 289 -24.87 10.02 4.88
N TYR A 290 -25.86 9.14 4.70
CA TYR A 290 -27.27 9.51 4.81
C TYR A 290 -27.56 10.12 6.19
N PHE A 291 -27.25 9.41 7.28
CA PHE A 291 -27.51 9.90 8.63
C PHE A 291 -26.66 11.13 8.99
N ASN A 292 -25.42 11.21 8.52
CA ASN A 292 -24.59 12.40 8.72
C ASN A 292 -25.18 13.63 8.02
N ASN A 293 -25.71 13.48 6.80
CA ASN A 293 -26.38 14.55 6.09
C ASN A 293 -27.73 14.90 6.73
N LEU A 294 -28.45 13.90 7.23
CA LEU A 294 -29.70 14.09 7.96
C LEU A 294 -29.48 14.97 9.20
N LEU A 295 -28.48 14.63 10.02
CA LEU A 295 -28.14 15.39 11.21
C LEU A 295 -27.66 16.82 10.89
N ARG A 296 -27.26 17.15 9.65
CA ARG A 296 -26.94 18.54 9.25
C ARG A 296 -28.15 19.46 9.20
N GLN A 297 -29.35 18.92 9.11
CA GLN A 297 -30.57 19.71 9.08
C GLN A 297 -30.88 20.32 10.45
N GLU A 298 -31.46 21.52 10.46
CA GLU A 298 -31.74 22.30 11.66
C GLU A 298 -32.61 21.55 12.68
N LYS A 299 -33.60 20.78 12.21
CA LYS A 299 -34.49 19.98 13.06
C LYS A 299 -33.78 18.90 13.92
N PHE A 300 -32.52 18.59 13.65
CA PHE A 300 -31.72 17.60 14.40
C PHE A 300 -30.69 18.24 15.36
N ILE A 301 -30.73 19.56 15.57
CA ILE A 301 -29.75 20.25 16.41
C ILE A 301 -29.74 19.76 17.86
N ASP A 302 -30.91 19.44 18.43
CA ASP A 302 -31.05 18.86 19.77
C ASP A 302 -30.38 17.48 19.86
N ILE A 303 -30.61 16.63 18.86
CA ILE A 303 -30.01 15.28 18.78
C ILE A 303 -28.50 15.37 18.66
N LYS A 304 -27.98 16.28 17.82
CA LYS A 304 -26.54 16.53 17.73
C LYS A 304 -25.94 16.96 19.06
N SER A 305 -26.65 17.81 19.79
CA SER A 305 -26.21 18.29 21.10
C SER A 305 -26.15 17.13 22.10
N LYS A 306 -27.15 16.25 22.12
CA LYS A 306 -27.16 15.02 22.93
C LYS A 306 -26.01 14.07 22.57
N ILE A 307 -25.78 13.82 21.28
CA ILE A 307 -24.64 13.01 20.83
C ILE A 307 -23.31 13.60 21.33
N ALA A 308 -23.13 14.92 21.26
CA ALA A 308 -21.93 15.58 21.73
C ALA A 308 -21.74 15.45 23.26
N VAL A 309 -22.82 15.54 24.04
CA VAL A 309 -22.81 15.32 25.49
C VAL A 309 -22.42 13.89 25.81
N CYS A 310 -23.04 12.88 25.18
CA CYS A 310 -22.67 11.47 25.38
C CYS A 310 -21.19 11.24 25.07
N ILE A 311 -20.69 11.75 23.93
CA ILE A 311 -19.28 11.58 23.55
C ILE A 311 -18.34 12.25 24.56
N LYS A 312 -18.71 13.42 25.09
CA LYS A 312 -17.93 14.12 26.13
C LYS A 312 -17.87 13.30 27.42
N GLU A 313 -18.98 12.74 27.85
CA GLU A 313 -19.07 11.90 29.05
C GLU A 313 -18.26 10.62 28.89
N ILE A 314 -18.41 9.93 27.75
CA ILE A 314 -17.62 8.74 27.40
C ILE A 314 -16.13 9.04 27.41
N TYR A 315 -15.71 10.16 26.83
CA TYR A 315 -14.31 10.57 26.84
C TYR A 315 -13.80 10.86 28.25
N GLY A 316 -14.61 11.55 29.07
CA GLY A 316 -14.29 11.83 30.48
C GLY A 316 -14.25 10.58 31.36
N ALA A 317 -15.07 9.57 31.05
CA ALA A 317 -15.12 8.26 31.69
C ALA A 317 -14.10 7.27 31.11
N GLU A 318 -13.09 7.75 30.38
CA GLU A 318 -12.04 6.92 29.83
C GLU A 318 -12.54 5.78 28.90
N GLY A 319 -13.54 6.08 28.07
CA GLY A 319 -14.11 5.14 27.12
C GLY A 319 -15.09 4.13 27.72
N VAL A 320 -15.35 4.20 29.03
CA VAL A 320 -16.37 3.39 29.70
C VAL A 320 -17.75 3.96 29.39
N VAL A 321 -18.66 3.11 28.93
CA VAL A 321 -20.07 3.45 28.69
C VAL A 321 -20.89 2.84 29.83
N ASN A 322 -21.36 3.66 30.76
CA ASN A 322 -22.25 3.22 31.84
C ASN A 322 -23.70 3.07 31.34
N GLU A 323 -24.58 2.55 32.19
CA GLU A 323 -25.99 2.34 31.83
C GLU A 323 -26.71 3.66 31.49
N ASP A 324 -26.42 4.77 32.19
CA ASP A 324 -27.03 6.07 31.88
C ASP A 324 -26.70 6.55 30.45
N ILE A 325 -25.43 6.47 30.04
CA ILE A 325 -24.99 6.85 28.69
C ILE A 325 -25.59 5.89 27.65
N LYS A 326 -25.66 4.59 27.98
CA LYS A 326 -26.26 3.57 27.12
C LYS A 326 -27.74 3.86 26.87
N GLU A 327 -28.49 4.22 27.91
CA GLU A 327 -29.88 4.66 27.80
C GLU A 327 -30.00 5.92 26.93
N GLU A 328 -29.11 6.90 27.09
CA GLU A 328 -29.10 8.10 26.24
C GLU A 328 -28.82 7.80 24.76
N ILE A 329 -27.89 6.88 24.46
CA ILE A 329 -27.65 6.41 23.09
C ILE A 329 -28.93 5.79 22.50
N VAL A 330 -29.64 4.98 23.28
CA VAL A 330 -30.92 4.39 22.86
C VAL A 330 -31.98 5.46 22.61
N LYS A 331 -32.10 6.47 23.48
CA LYS A 331 -33.01 7.62 23.29
C LYS A 331 -32.68 8.40 22.03
N ILE A 332 -31.39 8.61 21.74
CA ILE A 332 -30.92 9.26 20.50
C ILE A 332 -31.39 8.46 19.28
N TYR A 333 -31.22 7.13 19.27
CA TYR A 333 -31.68 6.30 18.16
C TYR A 333 -33.18 6.38 17.97
N LYS A 334 -33.96 6.17 19.04
CA LYS A 334 -35.43 6.25 18.99
C LYS A 334 -35.90 7.59 18.43
N ARG A 335 -35.26 8.69 18.83
CA ARG A 335 -35.62 10.03 18.33
C ARG A 335 -35.31 10.21 16.83
N ILE A 336 -34.18 9.69 16.34
CA ILE A 336 -33.85 9.75 14.91
C ILE A 336 -34.83 8.91 14.09
N ILE A 337 -35.19 7.72 14.59
CA ILE A 337 -36.15 6.80 13.98
C ILE A 337 -37.53 7.45 13.86
N GLU A 338 -38.02 8.08 14.94
CA GLU A 338 -39.28 8.83 14.96
C GLU A 338 -39.29 9.96 13.91
N LEU A 339 -38.24 10.77 13.86
CA LEU A 339 -38.16 11.92 12.93
C LEU A 339 -37.99 11.51 11.47
N GLU A 340 -37.56 10.27 11.22
CA GLU A 340 -37.49 9.64 9.90
C GLU A 340 -38.72 8.78 9.59
N GLU A 341 -39.76 8.84 10.44
CA GLU A 341 -41.02 8.12 10.29
C GLU A 341 -40.81 6.60 10.13
N MET A 342 -39.76 6.07 10.76
CA MET A 342 -39.45 4.66 10.79
C MET A 342 -40.23 3.96 11.91
N ILE A 343 -40.72 2.75 11.65
CA ILE A 343 -41.39 1.92 12.66
C ILE A 343 -40.44 0.76 12.98
N LEU A 344 -39.68 0.87 14.07
CA LEU A 344 -38.71 -0.15 14.51
C LEU A 344 -39.06 -0.64 15.92
N ASN A 345 -39.44 -1.91 16.06
CA ASN A 345 -39.97 -2.47 17.31
C ASN A 345 -39.10 -3.59 17.88
N ASN A 346 -38.06 -4.01 17.18
CA ASN A 346 -37.20 -5.11 17.62
C ASN A 346 -36.20 -4.66 18.69
N GLU A 347 -36.60 -4.77 19.96
CA GLU A 347 -35.77 -4.41 21.11
C GLU A 347 -34.51 -5.28 21.23
N ASP A 348 -34.56 -6.56 20.81
CA ASP A 348 -33.39 -7.44 20.86
C ASP A 348 -32.27 -6.97 19.93
N VAL A 349 -32.62 -6.58 18.69
CA VAL A 349 -31.66 -6.04 17.72
C VAL A 349 -31.12 -4.69 18.21
N LEU A 350 -31.97 -3.84 18.79
CA LEU A 350 -31.56 -2.56 19.37
C LEU A 350 -30.55 -2.75 20.51
N ASN A 351 -30.85 -3.66 21.44
CA ASN A 351 -29.98 -3.98 22.57
C ASN A 351 -28.64 -4.56 22.09
N HIS A 352 -28.67 -5.52 21.16
CA HIS A 352 -27.45 -6.08 20.56
C HIS A 352 -26.60 -5.02 19.84
N CYS A 353 -27.24 -4.10 19.09
CA CYS A 353 -26.52 -3.02 18.42
C CYS A 353 -25.89 -2.04 19.40
N THR A 354 -26.60 -1.73 20.48
CA THR A 354 -26.12 -0.82 21.52
C THR A 354 -24.97 -1.43 22.31
N GLU A 355 -25.06 -2.71 22.70
CA GLU A 355 -23.96 -3.45 23.32
C GLU A 355 -22.71 -3.46 22.44
N ARG A 356 -22.87 -3.67 21.13
CA ARG A 356 -21.75 -3.61 20.18
C ARG A 356 -21.10 -2.22 20.11
N VAL A 357 -21.89 -1.16 20.23
CA VAL A 357 -21.39 0.23 20.31
C VAL A 357 -20.56 0.42 21.58
N CYS A 358 -21.10 0.07 22.75
CA CYS A 358 -20.40 0.18 24.04
C CYS A 358 -19.05 -0.55 24.00
N ASN A 359 -19.07 -1.84 23.63
CA ASN A 359 -17.87 -2.67 23.54
C ASN A 359 -16.83 -2.16 22.52
N ARG A 360 -17.26 -1.46 21.46
CA ARG A 360 -16.34 -0.94 20.44
C ARG A 360 -15.72 0.39 20.88
N ILE A 361 -16.48 1.24 21.56
CA ILE A 361 -16.00 2.50 22.15
C ILE A 361 -14.89 2.21 23.16
N GLU A 362 -15.13 1.30 24.10
CA GLU A 362 -14.16 0.93 25.14
C GLU A 362 -12.86 0.39 24.54
N ARG A 363 -12.97 -0.61 23.63
CA ARG A 363 -11.81 -1.18 22.94
C ARG A 363 -11.00 -0.13 22.17
N ASN A 364 -11.68 0.78 21.48
CA ASN A 364 -11.01 1.82 20.72
C ASN A 364 -10.32 2.85 21.64
N TYR A 365 -10.91 3.18 22.78
CA TYR A 365 -10.28 4.07 23.77
C TYR A 365 -9.05 3.44 24.42
N ILE A 366 -9.11 2.18 24.83
CA ILE A 366 -7.93 1.45 25.34
C ILE A 366 -6.81 1.48 24.30
N SER A 367 -7.14 1.24 23.03
CA SER A 367 -6.18 1.28 21.93
C SER A 367 -5.62 2.69 21.67
N TYR A 368 -6.41 3.73 21.95
CA TYR A 368 -6.01 5.13 21.88
C TYR A 368 -5.07 5.53 23.02
N LYS A 369 -5.39 5.18 24.27
CA LYS A 369 -4.56 5.41 25.46
C LYS A 369 -3.21 4.71 25.37
N ARG A 370 -3.17 3.44 24.92
CA ARG A 370 -1.92 2.73 24.62
C ARG A 370 -1.07 3.48 23.59
N GLY A 371 -1.70 4.02 22.56
CA GLY A 371 -1.03 4.87 21.58
C GLY A 371 -0.44 6.16 22.19
N GLN A 372 -1.15 6.80 23.11
CA GLN A 372 -0.66 8.01 23.79
C GLN A 372 0.49 7.74 24.77
N GLN A 373 0.44 6.64 25.53
CA GLN A 373 1.52 6.25 26.44
C GLN A 373 2.83 5.93 25.69
N LEU A 374 2.73 5.32 24.50
CA LEU A 374 3.88 5.10 23.63
C LEU A 374 4.50 6.41 23.12
N ILE A 375 3.69 7.46 22.92
CA ILE A 375 4.15 8.79 22.48
C ILE A 375 4.81 9.57 23.63
N GLN A 376 4.27 9.48 24.85
CA GLN A 376 4.87 10.12 26.03
C GLN A 376 6.23 9.51 26.41
N ASN A 377 6.39 8.19 26.25
CA ASN A 377 7.67 7.53 26.46
C ASN A 377 8.70 7.87 25.37
N ASP A 378 8.27 8.11 24.12
CA ASP A 378 9.16 8.62 23.04
C ASP A 378 9.60 10.08 23.32
N GLN A 379 8.76 10.92 23.96
CA GLN A 379 9.07 12.34 24.23
C GLN A 379 10.04 12.58 25.40
N MET A 380 10.28 11.62 26.29
CA MET A 380 11.21 11.77 27.42
C MET A 380 12.67 11.42 27.10
N LEU A 381 12.97 10.92 25.89
CA LEU A 381 14.33 10.62 25.44
C LEU A 381 14.89 11.64 24.42
N ASP A 382 14.13 12.68 24.08
CA ASP A 382 14.50 13.70 23.10
C ASP A 382 15.38 14.81 23.72
N ILE A 383 16.64 14.46 24.04
CA ILE A 383 17.74 15.44 24.10
C ILE A 383 18.97 14.81 23.43
N GLU A 384 19.05 14.87 22.10
CA GLU A 384 20.23 15.35 21.34
C GLU A 384 20.05 15.22 19.81
N LEU A 385 20.60 16.20 19.09
CA LEU A 385 20.37 16.57 17.68
C LEU A 385 20.71 15.50 16.60
N VAL A 386 20.03 15.61 15.43
CA VAL A 386 20.33 15.07 14.06
C VAL A 386 19.46 13.90 13.50
N GLU A 387 18.33 13.50 14.10
CA GLU A 387 17.45 12.47 13.49
C GLU A 387 16.26 12.99 12.63
N GLN A 388 16.04 14.30 12.47
CA GLN A 388 14.73 14.80 12.00
C GLN A 388 14.38 14.64 10.50
N ASP A 389 15.30 14.26 9.60
CA ASP A 389 15.04 14.32 8.14
C ASP A 389 15.16 12.99 7.36
N ILE A 390 15.44 11.88 8.02
CA ILE A 390 15.53 10.57 7.35
C ILE A 390 14.19 9.84 7.33
N CYS A 391 13.77 9.43 6.14
CA CYS A 391 12.55 8.66 5.89
C CYS A 391 12.92 7.22 5.60
N PHE A 392 12.39 6.31 6.41
CA PHE A 392 12.56 4.86 6.23
C PHE A 392 11.34 4.27 5.53
N GLY A 393 11.55 3.33 4.60
CA GLY A 393 10.45 2.74 3.86
C GLY A 393 10.85 1.52 3.05
N THR A 394 9.87 0.82 2.49
CA THR A 394 10.16 -0.11 1.39
C THR A 394 10.29 0.66 0.09
N VAL A 395 10.98 0.09 -0.89
CA VAL A 395 11.05 0.66 -2.25
C VAL A 395 9.65 0.93 -2.82
N HIS A 396 8.71 0.02 -2.59
CA HIS A 396 7.30 0.22 -2.95
C HIS A 396 6.69 1.46 -2.29
N SER A 397 6.97 1.69 -1.00
CA SER A 397 6.36 2.81 -0.26
C SER A 397 6.88 4.19 -0.65
N VAL A 398 8.09 4.25 -1.22
CA VAL A 398 8.71 5.50 -1.71
C VAL A 398 8.57 5.68 -3.21
N LYS A 399 7.89 4.75 -3.90
CA LYS A 399 7.59 4.91 -5.32
C LYS A 399 6.76 6.17 -5.52
N GLY A 400 7.07 6.92 -6.57
CA GLY A 400 6.49 8.26 -6.82
C GLY A 400 7.11 9.39 -5.99
N GLU A 401 7.86 9.11 -4.92
CA GLU A 401 8.55 10.16 -4.16
C GLU A 401 9.83 10.64 -4.86
N THR A 402 10.32 11.82 -4.48
CA THR A 402 11.63 12.34 -4.90
C THR A 402 12.47 12.67 -3.68
N HIS A 403 13.69 12.14 -3.63
CA HIS A 403 14.62 12.35 -2.52
C HIS A 403 15.77 13.25 -2.95
N LYS A 404 16.46 13.90 -2.00
CA LYS A 404 17.79 14.47 -2.28
C LYS A 404 18.86 13.38 -2.28
N ALA A 405 18.71 12.39 -1.40
CA ALA A 405 19.59 11.25 -1.22
C ALA A 405 18.78 9.99 -0.94
N THR A 406 19.18 8.85 -1.50
CA THR A 406 18.58 7.54 -1.22
C THR A 406 19.66 6.53 -0.90
N LEU A 407 19.54 5.88 0.26
CA LEU A 407 20.25 4.67 0.61
C LEU A 407 19.38 3.45 0.32
N LEU A 408 19.93 2.51 -0.42
CA LEU A 408 19.32 1.22 -0.74
C LEU A 408 19.96 0.12 0.14
N LEU A 409 19.15 -0.57 0.93
CA LEU A 409 19.55 -1.52 1.97
C LEU A 409 19.39 -2.97 1.50
N GLU A 410 20.49 -3.73 1.47
CA GLU A 410 20.49 -5.15 1.07
C GLU A 410 19.53 -5.99 1.93
N SER A 411 18.81 -6.88 1.26
CA SER A 411 17.80 -7.76 1.84
C SER A 411 18.18 -9.22 1.65
N LYS A 412 17.95 -10.02 2.69
CA LYS A 412 18.07 -11.48 2.60
C LYS A 412 16.83 -12.06 1.95
N ILE A 413 17.01 -12.84 0.88
CA ILE A 413 15.94 -13.48 0.12
C ILE A 413 15.98 -14.99 0.36
N ARG A 414 14.82 -15.58 0.63
CA ARG A 414 14.63 -17.04 0.78
C ARG A 414 13.75 -17.54 -0.35
N LYS A 415 14.18 -18.59 -1.07
CA LYS A 415 13.43 -19.23 -2.16
C LYS A 415 13.41 -20.75 -1.98
N GLY A 416 12.42 -21.44 -2.53
CA GLY A 416 12.31 -22.89 -2.45
C GLY A 416 11.56 -23.41 -1.23
N ASP A 417 11.97 -24.59 -0.73
CA ASP A 417 11.29 -25.30 0.36
C ASP A 417 11.31 -24.46 1.65
N PHE A 418 10.17 -24.42 2.35
CA PHE A 418 10.02 -23.75 3.64
C PHE A 418 11.02 -24.28 4.70
N ASN A 419 11.31 -25.58 4.70
CA ASN A 419 12.18 -26.20 5.69
C ASN A 419 13.68 -26.05 5.36
N ASN A 420 14.03 -25.96 4.08
CA ASN A 420 15.40 -25.81 3.62
C ASN A 420 15.47 -24.86 2.41
N PRO A 421 15.31 -23.54 2.63
CA PRO A 421 15.28 -22.57 1.54
C PRO A 421 16.70 -22.25 1.05
N ASP A 422 16.81 -22.01 -0.25
CA ASP A 422 17.97 -21.36 -0.84
C ASP A 422 18.02 -19.91 -0.35
N ILE A 423 19.22 -19.45 0.03
CA ILE A 423 19.45 -18.11 0.56
C ILE A 423 20.22 -17.29 -0.47
N PHE A 424 19.68 -16.14 -0.81
CA PHE A 424 20.30 -15.15 -1.67
C PHE A 424 20.34 -13.78 -0.98
N TYR A 425 21.16 -12.87 -1.49
CA TYR A 425 21.22 -11.49 -1.04
C TYR A 425 21.09 -10.56 -2.24
N ASP A 426 19.96 -9.86 -2.33
CA ASP A 426 19.53 -9.17 -3.55
C ASP A 426 20.64 -8.34 -4.21
N PHE A 427 21.30 -7.45 -3.49
CA PHE A 427 22.30 -6.54 -4.06
C PHE A 427 23.69 -7.15 -4.22
N THR A 428 23.98 -8.24 -3.51
CA THR A 428 25.11 -9.10 -3.83
C THR A 428 24.92 -9.78 -5.19
N GLU A 429 23.72 -10.31 -5.47
CA GLU A 429 23.43 -11.00 -6.75
C GLU A 429 23.45 -10.06 -7.96
N ILE A 430 23.11 -8.77 -7.76
CA ILE A 430 23.10 -7.77 -8.83
C ILE A 430 24.34 -6.85 -8.85
N PHE A 431 25.40 -7.21 -8.14
CA PHE A 431 26.60 -6.39 -8.02
C PHE A 431 27.16 -5.95 -9.39
N ASP A 432 27.28 -6.88 -10.34
CA ASP A 432 27.79 -6.60 -11.69
C ASP A 432 26.94 -5.52 -12.41
N PHE A 433 25.63 -5.56 -12.23
CA PHE A 433 24.71 -4.60 -12.83
C PHE A 433 24.87 -3.21 -12.22
N LEU A 434 25.12 -3.10 -10.91
CA LEU A 434 25.38 -1.82 -10.23
C LEU A 434 26.65 -1.12 -10.75
N ILE A 435 27.66 -1.90 -11.14
CA ILE A 435 28.95 -1.38 -11.61
C ILE A 435 29.04 -1.23 -13.14
N GLY A 436 27.93 -1.41 -13.87
CA GLY A 436 27.90 -1.19 -15.33
C GLY A 436 28.09 -2.44 -16.19
N ASN A 437 28.20 -3.62 -15.58
CA ASN A 437 28.39 -4.89 -16.28
C ASN A 437 27.05 -5.61 -16.44
N TYR A 438 26.28 -5.22 -17.46
CA TYR A 438 25.03 -5.90 -17.78
C TYR A 438 25.29 -7.29 -18.36
N ARG A 439 24.64 -8.32 -17.81
CA ARG A 439 24.69 -9.71 -18.30
C ARG A 439 23.27 -10.28 -18.45
N ASN A 440 23.11 -11.25 -19.34
CA ASN A 440 21.85 -11.99 -19.43
C ASN A 440 21.73 -12.92 -18.22
N TYR A 441 20.82 -12.62 -17.30
CA TYR A 441 20.58 -13.42 -16.09
C TYR A 441 19.53 -14.51 -16.29
N GLU A 442 18.80 -14.54 -17.41
CA GLU A 442 17.79 -15.57 -17.69
C GLU A 442 18.41 -16.95 -17.91
N THR A 443 19.71 -17.00 -18.22
CA THR A 443 20.47 -18.24 -18.37
C THR A 443 20.93 -18.83 -17.04
N GLU A 444 20.71 -18.14 -15.91
CA GLU A 444 21.05 -18.64 -14.59
C GLU A 444 20.17 -19.83 -14.17
N SER A 445 20.68 -20.64 -13.25
CA SER A 445 19.98 -21.84 -12.78
C SER A 445 19.18 -21.61 -11.49
N GLY A 446 18.20 -22.46 -11.25
CA GLY A 446 17.41 -22.44 -10.02
C GLY A 446 16.56 -21.17 -9.88
N TYR A 447 16.54 -20.59 -8.67
CA TYR A 447 15.76 -19.39 -8.37
C TYR A 447 16.51 -18.07 -8.65
N LEU A 448 17.80 -18.14 -9.05
CA LEU A 448 18.64 -16.97 -9.23
C LEU A 448 18.12 -15.98 -10.29
N PRO A 449 17.57 -16.40 -11.46
CA PRO A 449 16.96 -15.47 -12.41
C PRO A 449 15.85 -14.61 -11.80
N GLU A 450 14.97 -15.21 -10.98
CA GLU A 450 13.88 -14.49 -10.32
C GLU A 450 14.40 -13.50 -9.28
N VAL A 451 15.42 -13.89 -8.51
CA VAL A 451 16.06 -13.04 -7.50
C VAL A 451 16.73 -11.84 -8.16
N ILE A 452 17.50 -12.06 -9.23
CA ILE A 452 18.16 -10.98 -9.97
C ILE A 452 17.10 -10.04 -10.57
N ARG A 453 16.06 -10.57 -11.22
CA ARG A 453 14.96 -9.76 -11.77
C ARG A 453 14.32 -8.87 -10.72
N ASP A 454 13.93 -9.44 -9.57
CA ASP A 454 13.24 -8.70 -8.50
C ASP A 454 14.19 -7.67 -7.85
N ALA A 455 15.47 -8.00 -7.70
CA ALA A 455 16.51 -7.09 -7.21
C ALA A 455 16.76 -5.92 -8.17
N LEU A 456 16.82 -6.17 -9.49
CA LEU A 456 16.97 -5.13 -10.51
C LEU A 456 15.77 -4.18 -10.54
N LYS A 457 14.53 -4.69 -10.47
CA LYS A 457 13.32 -3.85 -10.34
C LYS A 457 13.38 -2.97 -9.09
N THR A 458 13.79 -3.56 -7.95
CA THR A 458 13.93 -2.86 -6.68
C THR A 458 14.98 -1.75 -6.75
N ALA A 459 16.16 -2.08 -7.26
CA ALA A 459 17.29 -1.16 -7.34
C ALA A 459 17.02 -0.04 -8.34
N TYR A 460 16.44 -0.31 -9.51
CA TYR A 460 16.07 0.72 -10.48
C TYR A 460 15.09 1.74 -9.88
N VAL A 461 14.03 1.28 -9.21
CA VAL A 461 13.05 2.18 -8.57
C VAL A 461 13.72 3.00 -7.48
N ALA A 462 14.50 2.39 -6.59
CA ALA A 462 15.15 3.09 -5.48
C ALA A 462 16.18 4.12 -5.95
N LEU A 463 17.09 3.72 -6.86
CA LEU A 463 18.21 4.54 -7.33
C LEU A 463 17.78 5.59 -8.37
N SER A 464 16.54 5.50 -8.88
CA SER A 464 15.92 6.59 -9.65
C SER A 464 15.19 7.63 -8.79
N ARG A 465 15.00 7.41 -7.48
CA ARG A 465 14.39 8.42 -6.57
C ARG A 465 15.26 9.65 -6.26
N PRO A 466 16.58 9.54 -6.04
CA PRO A 466 17.39 10.67 -5.60
C PRO A 466 17.67 11.65 -6.73
N THR A 467 17.81 12.93 -6.39
CA THR A 467 18.29 13.96 -7.31
C THR A 467 19.81 14.14 -7.26
N HIS A 468 20.43 13.96 -6.08
CA HIS A 468 21.85 14.23 -5.89
C HIS A 468 22.67 12.97 -5.58
N LEU A 469 22.25 12.17 -4.59
CA LEU A 469 23.07 11.10 -4.02
C LEU A 469 22.35 9.74 -4.06
N ALA A 470 22.98 8.78 -4.72
CA ALA A 470 22.58 7.38 -4.71
C ALA A 470 23.59 6.57 -3.89
N VAL A 471 23.10 5.78 -2.94
CA VAL A 471 23.94 4.96 -2.05
C VAL A 471 23.38 3.54 -1.99
N VAL A 472 24.25 2.53 -2.04
CA VAL A 472 23.89 1.12 -1.85
C VAL A 472 24.70 0.56 -0.70
N ALA A 473 24.08 -0.21 0.20
CA ALA A 473 24.76 -0.93 1.26
C ALA A 473 24.77 -2.43 0.97
N ILE A 474 25.94 -3.07 1.03
CA ILE A 474 26.14 -4.51 0.83
C ILE A 474 26.95 -5.07 1.99
N ASN A 475 26.55 -6.24 2.51
CA ASN A 475 27.32 -6.93 3.54
C ASN A 475 28.60 -7.52 2.92
N LYS A 476 29.77 -7.18 3.47
CA LYS A 476 31.05 -7.73 3.03
C LYS A 476 31.07 -9.27 3.07
N MET A 477 30.47 -9.85 4.10
CA MET A 477 30.45 -11.30 4.27
C MET A 477 29.73 -12.02 3.13
N ASN A 478 28.78 -11.36 2.46
CA ASN A 478 28.05 -11.93 1.33
C ASN A 478 28.88 -11.94 0.04
N LEU A 479 29.92 -11.10 -0.06
CA LEU A 479 30.84 -11.07 -1.20
C LEU A 479 31.96 -12.13 -1.09
N GLY A 480 32.10 -12.79 0.07
CA GLY A 480 33.09 -13.84 0.30
C GLY A 480 34.53 -13.39 0.10
N ASP A 481 35.38 -14.24 -0.46
CA ASP A 481 36.80 -13.94 -0.70
C ASP A 481 37.02 -12.88 -1.81
N SER A 482 35.98 -12.51 -2.55
CA SER A 482 36.04 -11.55 -3.66
C SER A 482 35.85 -10.07 -3.25
N VAL A 483 35.76 -9.77 -1.94
CA VAL A 483 35.47 -8.40 -1.45
C VAL A 483 36.44 -7.36 -2.00
N ASP A 484 37.76 -7.62 -1.97
CA ASP A 484 38.77 -6.66 -2.41
C ASP A 484 38.77 -6.46 -3.93
N GLU A 485 38.53 -7.53 -4.70
CA GLU A 485 38.35 -7.47 -6.15
C GLU A 485 37.12 -6.64 -6.50
N LYS A 486 35.96 -6.96 -5.91
CA LYS A 486 34.71 -6.23 -6.13
C LYS A 486 34.83 -4.76 -5.71
N ARG A 487 35.54 -4.46 -4.63
CA ARG A 487 35.87 -3.08 -4.24
C ARG A 487 36.62 -2.36 -5.36
N GLY A 488 37.65 -2.98 -5.94
CA GLY A 488 38.40 -2.43 -7.07
C GLY A 488 37.50 -2.15 -8.27
N MET A 489 36.68 -3.14 -8.66
CA MET A 489 35.74 -3.01 -9.77
C MET A 489 34.72 -1.88 -9.58
N ALA A 490 34.20 -1.70 -8.35
CA ALA A 490 33.28 -0.61 -8.05
C ALA A 490 33.94 0.77 -8.21
N ILE A 491 35.19 0.93 -7.74
CA ILE A 491 35.97 2.16 -7.88
C ILE A 491 36.23 2.47 -9.36
N GLU A 492 36.64 1.48 -10.14
CA GLU A 492 36.85 1.62 -11.59
C GLU A 492 35.56 2.00 -12.33
N ALA A 493 34.42 1.47 -11.91
CA ALA A 493 33.11 1.82 -12.44
C ALA A 493 32.66 3.26 -12.07
N GLY A 494 33.31 3.89 -11.09
CA GLY A 494 33.09 5.26 -10.66
C GLY A 494 32.34 5.41 -9.34
N TRP A 495 32.27 4.36 -8.52
CA TRP A 495 31.70 4.41 -7.17
C TRP A 495 32.74 4.88 -6.15
N GLU A 496 32.27 5.60 -5.14
CA GLU A 496 33.04 5.86 -3.92
C GLU A 496 32.71 4.76 -2.89
N VAL A 497 33.72 4.03 -2.41
CA VAL A 497 33.51 2.87 -1.52
C VAL A 497 33.91 3.21 -0.09
N ILE A 498 32.98 3.02 0.86
CA ILE A 498 33.19 3.26 2.29
C ILE A 498 33.06 1.95 3.06
N ASP A 499 34.07 1.68 3.89
CA ASP A 499 34.05 0.56 4.83
C ASP A 499 33.31 0.97 6.12
N VAL A 500 32.16 0.36 6.37
CA VAL A 500 31.38 0.55 7.60
C VAL A 500 31.80 -0.51 8.61
N ASN A 501 32.48 -0.06 9.66
CA ASN A 501 32.97 -0.92 10.74
C ASN A 501 31.90 -1.23 11.77
#